data_AF-A0A1Q4VCK1-F1
#
_entry.id   AF-A0A1Q4VCK1-F1
#
_cell.length_a   1.000
_cell.length_b   1.000
_cell.length_c   1.000
_cell.angle_alpha   90.00
_cell.angle_beta   90.00
_cell.angle_gamma   90.00
#
_symmetry.space_group_name_H-M   'P 1'
#
loop_
_entity.id
_entity.type
_entity.pdbx_description
1 polymer ?
#
loop_
_entity_poly.entity_id
_entity_poly.type
_entity_poly.pdbx_seq_one_letter_code
_entity_poly.pdbx_strand_id
1 'polypeptide(L)'
;MTRGPRPKANAVRRNTHDHAQVLQDSPLEGRVLPKALGISTGGARRFWKTWATSPQTAGWAETDWAELEITTKLVDAFYQGDTRHASEIRMRTAKWGGTVEDRARLRMTLELPENDDQDQDAMTVAADMDEELYRLLSGG
;
A
#
# COMPACT_ATOMS: atom_id res chain seq x y z
N MET A 1 13.86 15.06 39.68
CA MET A 1 13.78 14.26 38.45
C MET A 1 14.67 14.87 37.39
N THR A 2 15.90 14.38 37.26
CA THR A 2 16.87 14.88 36.26
C THR A 2 16.55 14.23 34.92
N ARG A 3 16.09 15.03 33.96
CA ARG A 3 15.96 14.62 32.55
C ARG A 3 17.37 14.32 32.02
N GLY A 4 17.53 13.18 31.34
CA GLY A 4 18.82 12.73 30.81
C GLY A 4 19.47 13.73 29.84
N PRO A 5 20.73 13.50 29.45
CA PRO A 5 21.50 14.42 28.63
C PRO A 5 20.80 14.75 27.32
N ARG A 6 20.87 16.02 26.92
CA ARG A 6 20.28 16.52 25.67
C ARG A 6 20.83 15.71 24.48
N PRO A 7 19.99 15.20 23.56
CA PRO A 7 20.46 14.47 22.38
C PRO A 7 21.47 15.32 21.60
N LYS A 8 22.55 14.69 21.13
CA LYS A 8 23.59 15.37 20.37
C LYS A 8 23.01 15.92 19.06
N ALA A 9 23.42 17.13 18.65
CA ALA A 9 22.92 17.79 17.44
C ALA A 9 23.17 16.98 16.14
N ASN A 10 24.17 16.10 16.16
CA ASN A 10 24.53 15.19 15.08
C ASN A 10 24.08 13.75 15.33
N ALA A 11 23.01 13.55 16.12
CA ALA A 11 22.42 12.23 16.33
C ALA A 11 21.76 11.74 15.04
N VAL A 12 22.55 11.11 14.17
CA VAL A 12 22.04 10.40 13.00
C VAL A 12 21.27 9.17 13.48
N ARG A 13 20.03 8.99 13.00
CA ARG A 13 19.28 7.75 13.25
C ARG A 13 20.05 6.61 12.59
N ARG A 14 20.62 5.72 13.40
CA ARG A 14 21.38 4.53 12.95
C ARG A 14 20.56 3.56 12.10
N ASN A 15 19.23 3.69 12.07
CA ASN A 15 18.32 2.87 11.29
C ASN A 15 17.86 3.60 10.02
N THR A 16 18.76 4.27 9.32
CA THR A 16 18.46 4.77 7.97
C THR A 16 18.65 3.60 7.01
N HIS A 17 17.63 3.29 6.23
CA HIS A 17 17.66 2.16 5.30
C HIS A 17 17.88 2.69 3.88
N ASP A 18 19.06 2.43 3.31
CA ASP A 18 19.50 2.92 1.99
C ASP A 18 18.60 2.45 0.82
N HIS A 19 17.70 1.49 1.05
CA HIS A 19 16.81 0.91 0.05
C HIS A 19 15.32 1.11 0.38
N ALA A 20 14.96 2.04 1.26
CA ALA A 20 13.57 2.40 1.46
C ALA A 20 12.99 3.02 0.18
N GLN A 21 11.80 2.58 -0.22
CA GLN A 21 11.15 3.03 -1.45
C GLN A 21 9.96 3.89 -1.09
N VAL A 22 9.89 5.07 -1.71
CA VAL A 22 8.75 5.97 -1.62
C VAL A 22 7.97 5.83 -2.93
N LEU A 23 6.72 5.39 -2.80
CA LEU A 23 5.81 5.11 -3.91
C LEU A 23 4.86 6.29 -4.06
N GLN A 24 4.87 6.93 -5.23
CA GLN A 24 3.96 8.03 -5.53
C GLN A 24 2.57 7.48 -5.84
N ASP A 25 1.56 7.90 -5.09
CA ASP A 25 0.15 7.52 -5.33
C ASP A 25 -0.47 8.36 -6.46
N SER A 26 0.19 8.37 -7.63
CA SER A 26 -0.32 9.01 -8.83
C SER A 26 -0.84 7.96 -9.81
N PRO A 27 -1.93 8.23 -10.55
CA PRO A 27 -2.46 7.30 -11.53
C PRO A 27 -1.43 7.02 -12.64
N LEU A 28 -0.96 5.77 -12.72
CA LEU A 28 -0.08 5.33 -13.80
C LEU A 28 -0.90 4.86 -15.00
N GLU A 29 -0.45 5.23 -16.21
CA GLU A 29 -0.96 4.65 -17.45
C GLU A 29 -0.47 3.20 -17.56
N GLY A 30 -1.27 2.28 -17.01
CA GLY A 30 -0.88 0.88 -16.90
C GLY A 30 -0.80 0.14 -18.23
N ARG A 31 0.03 -0.91 -18.27
CA ARG A 31 0.19 -1.78 -19.44
C ARG A 31 -1.12 -2.47 -19.81
N VAL A 32 -1.44 -2.52 -21.11
CA VAL A 32 -2.60 -3.25 -21.62
C VAL A 32 -2.39 -4.75 -21.44
N LEU A 33 -3.44 -5.46 -21.01
CA LEU A 33 -3.42 -6.92 -20.87
C LEU A 33 -3.14 -7.59 -22.23
N PRO A 34 -2.04 -8.36 -22.37
CA PRO A 34 -1.73 -9.03 -23.62
C PRO A 34 -2.80 -10.07 -23.98
N LYS A 35 -3.37 -9.96 -25.18
CA LYS A 35 -4.38 -10.91 -25.69
C LYS A 35 -3.84 -12.35 -25.75
N ALA A 36 -2.54 -12.51 -26.00
CA ALA A 36 -1.87 -13.80 -26.09
C ALA A 36 -1.94 -14.61 -24.78
N LEU A 37 -2.16 -13.97 -23.62
CA LEU A 37 -2.33 -14.69 -22.37
C LEU A 37 -3.64 -15.48 -22.29
N GLY A 38 -4.64 -15.17 -23.13
CA GLY A 38 -5.90 -15.93 -23.16
C GLY A 38 -6.65 -15.92 -21.83
N ILE A 39 -6.63 -14.79 -21.12
CA ILE A 39 -7.31 -14.63 -19.82
C ILE A 39 -8.82 -14.62 -20.02
N SER A 40 -9.51 -15.60 -19.45
CA SER A 40 -10.95 -15.80 -19.67
C SER A 40 -11.81 -15.18 -18.56
N THR A 41 -11.32 -15.11 -17.33
CA THR A 41 -12.10 -14.66 -16.16
C THR A 41 -12.06 -13.15 -15.95
N GLY A 42 -13.15 -12.60 -15.41
CA GLY A 42 -13.21 -11.19 -15.01
C GLY A 42 -12.31 -10.88 -13.81
N GLY A 43 -12.11 -11.85 -12.92
CA GLY A 43 -11.24 -11.72 -11.75
C GLY A 43 -9.77 -11.50 -12.14
N ALA A 44 -9.25 -12.28 -13.08
CA ALA A 44 -7.88 -12.11 -13.57
C ALA A 44 -7.69 -10.82 -14.38
N ARG A 45 -8.68 -10.40 -15.18
CA ARG A 45 -8.64 -9.09 -15.86
C ARG A 45 -8.57 -7.93 -14.87
N ARG A 46 -9.37 -7.98 -13.80
CA ARG A 46 -9.32 -6.99 -12.71
C ARG A 46 -7.96 -7.02 -12.02
N PHE A 47 -7.45 -8.20 -11.69
CA PHE A 47 -6.13 -8.36 -11.08
C PHE A 47 -5.02 -7.72 -11.91
N TRP A 48 -4.97 -7.99 -13.21
CA TRP A 48 -4.02 -7.35 -14.13
C TRP A 48 -4.13 -5.84 -14.06
N LYS A 49 -5.36 -5.31 -14.23
CA LYS A 49 -5.59 -3.85 -14.22
C LYS A 49 -5.09 -3.23 -12.92
N THR A 50 -5.41 -3.84 -11.77
CA THR A 50 -4.98 -3.35 -10.46
C THR A 50 -3.46 -3.23 -10.38
N TRP A 51 -2.72 -4.27 -10.73
CA TRP A 51 -1.25 -4.24 -10.68
C TRP A 51 -0.67 -3.31 -11.73
N ALA A 52 -1.15 -3.38 -12.97
CA ALA A 52 -0.62 -2.58 -14.07
C ALA A 52 -0.74 -1.07 -13.84
N THR A 53 -1.72 -0.62 -13.06
CA THR A 53 -1.88 0.80 -12.68
C THR A 53 -1.38 1.13 -11.28
N SER A 54 -0.75 0.18 -10.59
CA SER A 54 -0.34 0.33 -9.19
C SER A 54 0.97 1.09 -9.07
N PRO A 55 1.14 1.99 -8.09
CA PRO A 55 2.39 2.73 -7.85
C PRO A 55 3.65 1.86 -7.80
N GLN A 56 3.53 0.64 -7.27
CA GLN A 56 4.61 -0.35 -7.17
C GLN A 56 5.24 -0.71 -8.53
N THR A 57 4.51 -0.52 -9.63
CA THR A 57 4.92 -0.94 -10.97
C THR A 57 5.61 0.17 -11.77
N ALA A 58 5.70 1.40 -11.24
CA ALA A 58 6.32 2.53 -11.93
C ALA A 58 7.78 2.27 -12.38
N GLY A 59 8.52 1.47 -11.59
CA GLY A 59 9.93 1.14 -11.84
C GLY A 59 10.17 -0.29 -12.33
N TRP A 60 9.13 -1.02 -12.72
CA TRP A 60 9.26 -2.42 -13.14
C TRP A 60 10.03 -2.58 -14.45
N ALA A 61 10.97 -3.52 -14.46
CA ALA A 61 11.62 -3.99 -15.67
C ALA A 61 10.72 -4.96 -16.44
N GLU A 62 11.06 -5.29 -17.69
CA GLU A 62 10.30 -6.28 -18.47
C GLU A 62 10.22 -7.65 -17.80
N THR A 63 11.20 -8.02 -16.96
CA THR A 63 11.16 -9.25 -16.17
C THR A 63 10.06 -9.23 -15.11
N ASP A 64 9.78 -8.08 -14.50
CA ASP A 64 8.71 -7.94 -13.52
C ASP A 64 7.33 -8.01 -14.21
N TRP A 65 7.22 -7.39 -15.38
CA TRP A 65 6.03 -7.51 -16.23
C TRP A 65 5.79 -8.96 -16.65
N ALA A 66 6.83 -9.69 -17.06
CA ALA A 66 6.71 -11.11 -17.41
C ALA A 66 6.24 -11.96 -16.20
N GLU A 67 6.71 -11.66 -14.98
CA GLU A 67 6.24 -12.33 -13.78
C GLU A 67 4.76 -11.99 -13.47
N LEU A 68 4.30 -10.76 -13.74
CA LEU A 68 2.88 -10.41 -13.65
C LEU A 68 2.03 -11.18 -14.66
N GLU A 69 2.52 -11.38 -15.89
CA GLU A 69 1.84 -12.19 -16.90
C GLU A 69 1.62 -13.64 -16.43
N ILE A 70 2.69 -14.28 -15.92
CA ILE A 70 2.63 -15.64 -15.35
C ILE A 70 1.65 -15.68 -14.17
N THR A 71 1.77 -14.73 -13.24
CA THR A 71 0.90 -14.67 -12.05
C THR A 71 -0.57 -14.48 -12.45
N THR A 72 -0.84 -13.66 -13.48
CA THR A 72 -2.20 -13.44 -13.98
C THR A 72 -2.82 -14.71 -14.57
N LYS A 73 -2.02 -15.59 -15.19
CA LYS A 73 -2.49 -16.93 -15.63
C LYS A 73 -2.88 -17.81 -14.45
N LEU A 74 -2.11 -17.78 -13.36
CA LEU A 74 -2.44 -18.52 -12.13
C LEU A 74 -3.72 -17.98 -11.50
N VAL A 75 -3.88 -16.65 -11.46
CA VAL A 75 -5.10 -16.00 -10.99
C VAL A 75 -6.30 -16.39 -11.86
N ASP A 76 -6.14 -16.49 -13.19
CA ASP A 76 -7.21 -16.94 -14.08
C ASP A 76 -7.65 -18.37 -13.75
N ALA A 77 -6.71 -19.30 -13.55
CA ALA A 77 -7.01 -20.67 -13.12
C ALA A 77 -7.68 -20.71 -11.74
N PHE A 78 -7.25 -19.86 -10.81
CA PHE A 78 -7.87 -19.73 -9.49
C PHE A 78 -9.35 -19.29 -9.60
N TYR A 79 -9.65 -18.27 -10.42
CA TYR A 79 -11.02 -17.82 -10.64
C TYR A 79 -11.87 -18.81 -11.47
N GLN A 80 -11.25 -19.75 -12.18
CA GLN A 80 -11.93 -20.90 -12.81
C GLN A 80 -12.25 -22.01 -11.79
N GLY A 81 -11.75 -21.92 -10.56
CA GLY A 81 -12.03 -22.86 -9.47
C GLY A 81 -10.84 -23.70 -9.01
N ASP A 82 -9.66 -23.57 -9.64
CA ASP A 82 -8.46 -24.29 -9.19
C ASP A 82 -7.77 -23.54 -8.04
N THR A 83 -8.29 -23.78 -6.83
CA THR A 83 -7.86 -23.13 -5.59
C THR A 83 -6.44 -23.49 -5.15
N ARG A 84 -5.80 -24.50 -5.76
CA ARG A 84 -4.42 -24.92 -5.43
C ARG A 84 -3.39 -23.83 -5.69
N HIS A 85 -3.69 -22.90 -6.61
CA HIS A 85 -2.83 -21.78 -6.94
C HIS A 85 -2.81 -20.67 -5.88
N ALA A 86 -3.69 -20.69 -4.88
CA ALA A 86 -3.83 -19.62 -3.89
C ALA A 86 -2.52 -19.28 -3.16
N SER A 87 -1.80 -20.30 -2.70
CA SER A 87 -0.55 -20.13 -1.96
C SER A 87 0.55 -19.52 -2.85
N GLU A 88 0.66 -19.98 -4.09
CA GLU A 88 1.65 -19.47 -5.05
C GLU A 88 1.35 -18.01 -5.44
N ILE A 89 0.08 -17.69 -5.71
CA ILE A 89 -0.36 -16.32 -5.99
C ILE A 89 0.00 -15.39 -4.82
N ARG A 90 -0.27 -15.82 -3.58
CA ARG A 90 0.10 -15.07 -2.38
C ARG A 90 1.62 -14.85 -2.30
N MET A 91 2.42 -15.88 -2.53
CA MET A 91 3.89 -15.78 -2.47
C MET A 91 4.45 -14.84 -3.53
N ARG A 92 3.91 -14.86 -4.75
CA ARG A 92 4.34 -13.95 -5.84
C ARG A 92 3.95 -12.51 -5.56
N THR A 93 2.69 -12.26 -5.18
CA THR A 93 2.21 -10.91 -4.86
C THR A 93 2.88 -10.29 -3.64
N ALA A 94 3.31 -11.10 -2.67
CA ALA A 94 4.10 -10.64 -1.52
C ALA A 94 5.44 -10.01 -1.93
N LYS A 95 6.08 -10.50 -3.01
CA LYS A 95 7.35 -9.93 -3.51
C LYS A 95 7.21 -8.49 -4.00
N TRP A 96 5.99 -8.07 -4.31
CA TRP A 96 5.67 -6.73 -4.82
C TRP A 96 4.97 -5.84 -3.79
N GLY A 97 4.81 -6.27 -2.53
CA GLY A 97 4.10 -5.47 -1.54
C GLY A 97 2.58 -5.54 -1.68
N GLY A 98 2.03 -6.70 -2.04
CA GLY A 98 0.59 -6.92 -2.24
C GLY A 98 -0.26 -6.61 -1.01
N THR A 99 0.29 -6.71 0.20
CA THR A 99 -0.37 -6.35 1.46
C THR A 99 0.37 -5.24 2.22
N VAL A 100 -0.28 -4.67 3.24
CA VAL A 100 0.35 -3.70 4.15
C VAL A 100 1.56 -4.33 4.86
N GLU A 101 1.44 -5.59 5.29
CA GLU A 101 2.55 -6.34 5.90
C GLU A 101 3.72 -6.50 4.93
N ASP A 102 3.44 -6.86 3.68
CA ASP A 102 4.48 -7.04 2.66
C ASP A 102 5.18 -5.71 2.35
N ARG A 103 4.44 -4.61 2.24
CA ARG A 103 5.04 -3.27 2.06
C ARG A 103 5.91 -2.87 3.24
N ALA A 104 5.47 -3.12 4.47
CA ALA A 104 6.27 -2.87 5.66
C ALA A 104 7.58 -3.69 5.64
N ARG A 105 7.49 -4.98 5.27
CA ARG A 105 8.67 -5.85 5.11
C ARG A 105 9.62 -5.36 4.03
N LEU A 106 9.10 -4.87 2.91
CA LEU A 106 9.87 -4.33 1.79
C LEU A 106 10.30 -2.88 1.99
N ARG A 107 9.91 -2.25 3.10
CA ARG A 107 10.18 -0.83 3.40
C ARG A 107 9.65 0.11 2.30
N MET A 108 8.48 -0.21 1.77
CA MET A 108 7.73 0.60 0.83
C MET A 108 6.79 1.52 1.61
N THR A 109 6.84 2.83 1.33
CA THR A 109 5.93 3.83 1.89
C THR A 109 5.15 4.46 0.75
N LEU A 110 3.82 4.48 0.85
CA LEU A 110 2.97 5.21 -0.10
C LEU A 110 2.95 6.67 0.36
N GLU A 111 3.22 7.60 -0.55
CA GLU A 111 2.99 9.01 -0.30
C GLU A 111 1.48 9.23 -0.21
N LEU A 112 1.02 9.65 0.96
CA LEU A 112 -0.30 10.23 1.10
C LEU A 112 -0.21 11.65 0.53
N PRO A 113 -1.14 12.09 -0.32
CA PRO A 113 -1.23 13.50 -0.65
C PRO A 113 -1.32 14.28 0.67
N GLU A 114 -0.50 15.32 0.84
CA GLU A 114 -0.50 16.17 2.02
C GLU A 114 -1.92 16.75 2.21
N ASN A 115 -2.72 16.15 3.09
CA ASN A 115 -3.92 16.77 3.63
C ASN A 115 -3.46 17.71 4.74
N ASP A 116 -2.84 18.83 4.36
CA ASP A 116 -2.26 19.80 5.31
C ASP A 116 -3.32 20.55 6.15
N ASP A 117 -4.62 20.32 5.93
CA ASP A 117 -5.70 21.06 6.59
C ASP A 117 -6.69 20.21 7.42
N GLN A 118 -6.69 18.87 7.33
CA GLN A 118 -7.76 18.05 7.93
C GLN A 118 -7.54 17.69 9.42
N ASP A 119 -6.30 17.72 9.89
CA ASP A 119 -5.99 17.38 11.29
C ASP A 119 -6.41 18.50 12.27
N GLN A 120 -6.50 19.75 11.81
CA GLN A 120 -6.95 20.87 12.65
C GLN A 120 -8.47 20.93 12.78
N ASP A 121 -9.21 20.65 11.69
CA ASP A 121 -10.67 20.59 11.70
C ASP A 121 -11.20 19.35 12.46
N ALA A 122 -10.54 18.20 12.34
CA ALA A 122 -10.93 17.01 13.11
C ALA A 122 -10.71 17.18 14.63
N MET A 123 -9.64 17.90 15.02
CA MET A 123 -9.31 18.12 16.43
C MET A 123 -10.17 19.20 17.08
N THR A 124 -10.61 20.20 16.31
CA THR A 124 -11.58 21.23 16.77
C THR A 124 -12.99 20.65 16.91
N VAL A 125 -13.44 19.84 15.95
CA VAL A 125 -14.75 19.16 16.04
C VAL A 125 -14.78 18.17 17.20
N ALA A 126 -13.70 17.41 17.44
CA ALA A 126 -13.62 16.51 18.59
C ALA A 126 -13.66 17.27 19.93
N ALA A 127 -13.01 18.44 20.02
CA ALA A 127 -13.02 19.26 21.22
C ALA A 127 -14.40 19.88 21.51
N ASP A 128 -15.11 20.34 20.47
CA ASP A 128 -16.48 20.88 20.60
C ASP A 128 -17.47 19.79 21.06
N MET A 129 -17.34 18.57 20.53
CA MET A 129 -18.19 17.45 20.93
C MET A 129 -17.95 17.00 22.39
N ASP A 130 -16.69 17.04 22.85
CA ASP A 130 -16.34 16.76 24.24
C ASP A 130 -16.89 17.83 25.20
N GLU A 131 -16.94 19.10 24.79
CA GLU A 131 -17.51 20.19 25.60
C GLU A 131 -19.05 20.08 25.70
N GLU A 132 -19.73 19.71 24.62
CA GLU A 132 -21.18 19.43 24.63
C GLU A 132 -21.52 18.23 25.53
N LEU A 133 -20.74 17.16 25.46
CA LEU A 133 -20.88 15.99 26.34
C LEU A 133 -20.65 16.35 27.81
N TYR A 134 -19.66 17.18 28.11
CA TYR A 134 -19.38 17.63 29.47
C TYR A 134 -20.53 18.49 30.02
N ARG A 135 -21.10 19.39 29.21
CA ARG A 135 -22.28 20.19 29.60
C ARG A 135 -23.52 19.31 29.84
N LEU A 136 -23.72 18.28 29.03
CA LEU A 136 -24.83 17.34 29.19
C LEU A 136 -24.72 16.51 30.48
N LEU A 137 -23.49 16.12 30.87
CA LEU A 137 -23.24 15.33 32.07
C LEU A 137 -23.14 16.15 33.36
N SER A 138 -22.73 17.42 33.29
CA SER A 138 -22.56 18.30 34.46
C SER A 138 -23.81 19.11 34.80
N GLY A 139 -24.85 19.07 33.95
CA GLY A 139 -26.17 19.64 34.21
C GLY A 139 -27.12 18.65 34.89
N GLY A 140 -26.90 18.40 36.18
CA GLY A 140 -27.80 17.67 37.10
C GLY A 140 -27.61 18.12 38.53
#